data_AF-A0A820IY05-F1
#
_entry.id   AF-A0A820IY05-F1
#
_cell.length_a   1.000
_cell.length_b   1.000
_cell.length_c   1.000
_cell.angle_alpha   90.00
_cell.angle_beta   90.00
_cell.angle_gamma   90.00
#
_symmetry.space_group_name_H-M   'P 1'
#
loop_
_entity.id
_entity.type
_entity.pdbx_description
1 polymer ?
#
loop_
_entity_poly.entity_id
_entity_poly.type
_entity_poly.pdbx_seq_one_letter_code
_entity_poly.pdbx_strand_id
1 'polypeptide(L)'
;CTAQWIDEDWNLCTFELFCLLYRNPNKTAANLIKVIEEGLALYDLEPFMVDIIWICDRGSNFVKALSKFTVVHCIAHRLNNVLQHTFYQAEINKTKKSVFADHYIECADDEDNYISSTDTEDDYSSGDDENLIEKGKKGINNFYRASIRNNNNVPVA
;
A
#
# COMPACT_ATOMS: atom_id res chain seq x y z
N CYS A 1 15.79 2.18 -11.40
CA CYS A 1 15.26 3.05 -12.47
C CYS A 1 15.63 2.37 -13.78
N THR A 2 14.63 2.13 -14.61
CA THR A 2 14.77 1.37 -15.84
C THR A 2 14.12 2.20 -16.93
N ALA A 3 14.84 2.47 -18.01
CA ALA A 3 14.30 3.11 -19.19
C ALA A 3 13.69 2.06 -20.12
N GLN A 4 12.59 2.42 -20.74
CA GLN A 4 11.93 1.62 -21.78
C GLN A 4 11.59 2.53 -22.95
N TRP A 5 11.85 2.04 -24.16
CA TRP A 5 11.53 2.75 -25.40
C TRP A 5 11.30 1.74 -26.54
N ILE A 6 10.76 2.23 -27.65
CA ILE A 6 10.62 1.47 -28.89
C ILE A 6 11.70 1.97 -29.86
N ASP A 7 12.49 1.06 -30.43
CA ASP A 7 13.50 1.41 -31.44
C ASP A 7 12.91 1.53 -32.86
N GLU A 8 13.78 1.80 -33.84
CA GLU A 8 13.40 1.96 -35.25
C GLU A 8 12.83 0.67 -35.86
N ASP A 9 13.19 -0.48 -35.30
CA ASP A 9 12.76 -1.82 -35.71
C ASP A 9 11.51 -2.30 -34.94
N TRP A 10 10.84 -1.40 -34.21
CA TRP A 10 9.64 -1.68 -33.39
C TRP A 10 9.88 -2.66 -32.24
N ASN A 11 11.13 -2.82 -31.79
CA ASN A 11 11.42 -3.64 -30.63
C ASN A 11 11.25 -2.86 -29.34
N LEU A 12 10.73 -3.53 -28.31
CA LEU A 12 10.74 -2.98 -26.96
C LEU A 12 12.14 -3.12 -26.36
N CYS A 13 12.82 -1.99 -26.22
CA CYS A 13 14.10 -1.91 -25.54
C CYS A 13 13.89 -1.66 -24.05
N THR A 14 14.71 -2.29 -23.22
CA THR A 14 14.72 -2.08 -21.77
C THR A 14 16.17 -1.96 -21.32
N PHE A 15 16.47 -0.92 -20.56
CA PHE A 15 17.81 -0.67 -20.04
C PHE A 15 17.75 -0.26 -18.57
N GLU A 16 18.48 -0.99 -17.72
CA GLU A 16 18.64 -0.59 -16.33
C GLU A 16 19.60 0.60 -16.25
N LEU A 17 19.07 1.76 -15.88
CA LEU A 17 19.86 2.96 -15.71
C LEU A 17 20.62 2.89 -14.39
N PHE A 18 19.89 2.81 -13.28
CA PHE A 18 20.51 2.79 -11.97
C PHE A 18 19.60 2.17 -10.93
N CYS A 19 20.18 1.41 -10.01
CA CYS A 19 19.49 0.96 -8.81
C CYS A 19 19.86 1.88 -7.66
N LEU A 20 18.91 2.69 -7.20
CA LEU A 20 19.08 3.47 -5.99
C LEU A 20 19.03 2.51 -4.81
N LEU A 21 20.20 2.09 -4.31
CA LEU A 21 20.32 1.62 -2.93
C LEU A 21 20.08 2.82 -2.02
N TYR A 22 18.82 3.20 -1.90
CA TYR A 22 18.37 4.37 -1.16
C TYR A 22 18.50 4.10 0.34
N ARG A 23 19.74 4.17 0.84
CA ARG A 23 20.12 4.04 2.25
C ARG A 23 19.94 5.33 3.03
N ASN A 24 19.37 6.37 2.42
CA ASN A 24 19.10 7.63 3.09
C ASN A 24 17.90 7.44 4.04
N PRO A 25 18.05 7.71 5.36
CA PRO A 25 16.96 7.60 6.32
C PRO A 25 15.81 8.58 6.03
N ASN A 26 16.07 9.64 5.25
CA ASN A 26 15.09 10.67 4.92
C ASN A 26 14.59 10.50 3.47
N LYS A 27 13.66 9.56 3.29
CA LYS A 27 12.96 9.29 2.02
C LYS A 27 11.93 10.38 1.66
N THR A 28 12.32 11.64 1.70
CA THR A 28 11.45 12.76 1.33
C THR A 28 11.33 12.88 -0.18
N ALA A 29 10.25 13.50 -0.65
CA ALA A 29 10.06 13.82 -2.06
C ALA A 29 11.22 14.65 -2.66
N ALA A 30 11.72 15.65 -1.92
CA ALA A 30 12.82 16.51 -2.35
C ALA A 30 14.14 15.74 -2.52
N ASN A 31 14.43 14.79 -1.63
CA ASN A 31 15.63 13.96 -1.77
C ASN A 31 15.45 12.95 -2.91
N LEU A 32 14.24 12.40 -3.07
CA LEU A 32 13.95 11.44 -4.12
C LEU A 32 14.15 12.04 -5.51
N ILE A 33 13.62 13.24 -5.77
CA ILE A 33 13.79 13.88 -7.08
C ILE A 33 15.26 14.19 -7.37
N LYS A 34 16.00 14.71 -6.39
CA LYS A 34 17.44 14.99 -6.54
C LYS A 34 18.23 13.74 -6.92
N VAL A 35 17.93 12.60 -6.29
CA VAL A 35 18.62 11.34 -6.58
C VAL A 35 18.24 10.79 -7.96
N ILE A 36 17.01 11.04 -8.42
CA ILE A 36 16.59 10.70 -9.78
C ILE A 36 17.34 11.58 -10.80
N GLU A 37 17.40 12.89 -10.58
CA GLU A 37 18.16 13.84 -11.40
C GLU A 37 19.64 13.44 -11.50
N GLU A 38 20.29 13.18 -10.37
CA GLU A 38 21.69 12.71 -10.30
C GLU A 38 21.88 11.40 -11.07
N GLY A 39 20.95 10.46 -10.93
CA GLY A 39 21.02 9.17 -11.63
C GLY A 39 20.85 9.30 -13.15
N LEU A 40 19.96 10.19 -13.61
CA LEU A 40 19.76 10.46 -15.03
C LEU A 40 20.90 11.27 -15.65
N ALA A 41 21.54 12.16 -14.88
CA ALA A 41 22.69 12.92 -15.33
C ALA A 41 23.88 12.02 -15.74
N LEU A 42 24.01 10.83 -15.15
CA LEU A 42 25.02 9.84 -15.55
C LEU A 42 24.84 9.32 -17.00
N TYR A 43 23.67 9.54 -17.59
CA TYR A 43 23.28 9.08 -18.92
C TYR A 43 22.90 10.26 -19.84
N ASP A 44 23.20 11.50 -19.45
CA ASP A 44 22.78 12.72 -20.16
C ASP A 44 21.26 12.83 -20.39
N LEU A 45 20.46 12.20 -19.52
CA LEU A 45 19.00 12.17 -19.61
C LEU A 45 18.29 13.20 -18.72
N GLU A 46 19.00 13.84 -17.79
CA GLU A 46 18.43 14.82 -16.85
C GLU A 46 17.71 15.99 -17.55
N PRO A 47 18.21 16.56 -18.66
CA PRO A 47 17.52 17.65 -19.35
C PRO A 47 16.17 17.25 -19.96
N PHE A 48 15.96 15.95 -20.20
CA PHE A 48 14.78 15.40 -20.89
C PHE A 48 13.72 14.86 -19.93
N MET A 49 13.83 15.12 -18.63
CA MET A 49 12.88 14.59 -17.63
C MET A 49 11.41 14.94 -17.89
N VAL A 50 11.16 16.06 -18.57
CA VAL A 50 9.81 16.51 -18.96
C VAL A 50 9.21 15.69 -20.11
N ASP A 51 10.05 15.11 -20.95
CA ASP A 51 9.66 14.29 -22.10
C ASP A 51 9.49 12.80 -21.72
N ILE A 52 9.99 12.41 -20.54
CA ILE A 52 9.89 11.06 -20.01
C ILE A 52 8.50 10.84 -19.38
N ILE A 53 7.86 9.73 -19.76
CA ILE A 53 6.69 9.21 -19.04
C ILE A 53 7.18 8.37 -17.87
N TRP A 54 6.86 8.82 -16.65
CA TRP A 54 7.29 8.17 -15.43
C TRP A 54 6.28 7.12 -14.98
N ILE A 55 6.74 5.89 -14.76
CA ILE A 55 5.93 4.81 -14.19
C ILE A 55 6.37 4.55 -12.76
N CYS A 56 5.48 4.79 -11.78
CA CYS A 56 5.80 4.57 -10.37
C CYS A 56 4.57 4.13 -9.55
N ASP A 57 4.83 3.63 -8.34
CA ASP A 57 3.77 3.37 -7.35
C ASP A 57 3.15 4.68 -6.83
N ARG A 58 2.04 4.57 -6.10
CA ARG A 58 1.35 5.73 -5.48
C ARG A 58 1.94 6.18 -4.14
N GLY A 59 3.20 5.84 -3.88
CA GLY A 59 3.87 6.29 -2.66
C GLY A 59 3.89 7.81 -2.58
N SER A 60 3.45 8.40 -1.45
CA SER A 60 3.25 9.85 -1.30
C SER A 60 4.48 10.68 -1.66
N ASN A 61 5.69 10.17 -1.40
CA ASN A 61 6.94 10.84 -1.78
C ASN A 61 7.23 10.77 -3.28
N PHE A 62 6.91 9.67 -3.97
CA PHE A 62 7.03 9.57 -5.43
C PHE A 62 6.06 10.52 -6.12
N VAL A 63 4.80 10.54 -5.67
CA VAL A 63 3.76 11.42 -6.21
C VAL A 63 4.17 12.88 -6.09
N LYS A 64 4.70 13.29 -4.92
CA LYS A 64 5.17 14.67 -4.71
C LYS A 64 6.42 14.98 -5.54
N ALA A 65 7.40 14.07 -5.55
CA ALA A 65 8.67 14.25 -6.27
C ALA A 65 8.46 14.44 -7.78
N LEU A 66 7.54 13.65 -8.35
CA LEU A 66 7.28 13.61 -9.79
C LEU A 66 6.06 14.44 -10.22
N SER A 67 5.51 15.27 -9.31
CA SER A 67 4.27 16.03 -9.53
C SER A 67 4.28 16.99 -10.72
N LYS A 68 5.47 17.35 -11.22
CA LYS A 68 5.66 18.25 -12.36
C LYS A 68 5.78 17.53 -13.72
N PHE A 69 5.81 16.20 -13.72
CA PHE A 69 6.04 15.41 -14.93
C PHE A 69 4.83 14.56 -15.28
N THR A 70 4.85 13.95 -16.46
CA THR A 70 3.84 12.98 -16.87
C THR A 70 4.06 11.68 -16.10
N VAL A 71 3.11 11.32 -15.23
CA VAL A 71 3.20 10.13 -14.36
C VAL A 71 2.04 9.18 -14.65
N VAL A 72 2.35 7.91 -14.87
CA VAL A 72 1.40 6.80 -14.92
C VAL A 72 1.64 5.91 -13.70
N HIS A 73 0.57 5.62 -12.95
CA HIS A 73 0.69 4.79 -11.76
C HIS A 73 0.69 3.30 -12.10
N CYS A 74 1.58 2.56 -11.44
CA CYS A 74 1.78 1.13 -11.61
C CYS A 74 0.47 0.34 -11.46
N ILE A 75 0.07 -0.36 -12.54
CA ILE A 75 -1.15 -1.18 -12.56
C ILE A 75 -1.01 -2.38 -11.62
N ALA A 76 0.17 -2.99 -11.54
CA ALA A 76 0.41 -4.13 -10.65
C ALA A 76 0.18 -3.75 -9.18
N HIS A 77 0.64 -2.57 -8.75
CA HIS A 77 0.38 -2.06 -7.40
C HIS A 77 -1.12 -1.80 -7.18
N ARG A 78 -1.83 -1.22 -8.15
CA ARG A 78 -3.28 -1.01 -8.08
C ARG A 78 -4.04 -2.32 -7.95
N LEU A 79 -3.69 -3.32 -8.76
CA LEU A 79 -4.31 -4.63 -8.71
C LEU A 79 -4.05 -5.31 -7.36
N ASN A 80 -2.81 -5.26 -6.87
CA ASN A 80 -2.47 -5.78 -5.55
C ASN A 80 -3.32 -5.13 -4.45
N ASN A 81 -3.52 -3.81 -4.49
CA ASN A 81 -4.36 -3.12 -3.51
C ASN A 81 -5.82 -3.59 -3.61
N VAL A 82 -6.37 -3.72 -4.81
CA VAL A 82 -7.73 -4.28 -5.01
C VAL A 82 -7.82 -5.67 -4.37
N LEU A 83 -6.90 -6.58 -4.71
CA LEU A 83 -6.90 -7.94 -4.19
C LEU A 83 -6.79 -7.99 -2.65
N GLN A 84 -5.95 -7.13 -2.05
CA GLN A 84 -5.83 -7.03 -0.59
C GLN A 84 -7.12 -6.55 0.07
N HIS A 85 -7.79 -5.56 -0.51
CA HIS A 85 -9.05 -5.04 0.03
C HIS A 85 -10.22 -6.02 -0.18
N THR A 86 -10.29 -6.68 -1.33
CA THR A 86 -11.42 -7.56 -1.66
C THR A 86 -11.34 -8.91 -0.97
N PHE A 87 -10.15 -9.52 -0.91
CA PHE A 87 -10.01 -10.88 -0.40
C PHE A 87 -9.46 -10.90 1.03
N TYR A 88 -8.34 -10.20 1.26
CA TYR A 88 -7.65 -10.32 2.54
C TYR A 88 -8.37 -9.59 3.68
N GLN A 89 -8.86 -8.38 3.45
CA GLN A 89 -9.62 -7.64 4.46
C GLN A 89 -11.02 -8.23 4.68
N ALA A 90 -11.64 -8.79 3.64
CA ALA A 90 -12.92 -9.47 3.77
C ALA A 90 -12.81 -10.74 4.64
N GLU A 91 -11.73 -11.51 4.51
CA GLU A 91 -11.46 -12.68 5.35
C GLU A 91 -11.19 -12.29 6.81
N ILE A 92 -10.34 -11.27 7.05
CA ILE A 92 -10.07 -10.75 8.39
C ILE A 92 -11.35 -10.24 9.05
N ASN A 93 -12.21 -9.53 8.31
CA ASN A 93 -13.45 -9.00 8.85
C ASN A 93 -14.50 -10.10 9.12
N LYS A 94 -14.50 -11.19 8.33
CA LYS A 94 -15.30 -12.39 8.63
C LYS A 94 -14.83 -13.10 9.89
N THR A 95 -13.52 -13.30 10.06
CA THR A 95 -12.96 -13.93 11.28
C THR A 95 -13.16 -13.05 12.51
N LYS A 96 -13.07 -11.72 12.40
CA LYS A 96 -13.40 -10.82 13.52
C LYS A 96 -14.88 -10.89 13.87
N LYS A 97 -15.79 -10.90 12.90
CA LYS A 97 -17.23 -11.07 13.18
C LYS A 97 -17.55 -12.42 13.83
N SER A 98 -16.84 -13.50 13.50
CA SER A 98 -17.08 -14.80 14.15
C SER A 98 -16.58 -14.86 15.59
N VAL A 99 -15.47 -14.16 15.93
CA VAL A 99 -14.96 -14.14 17.32
C VAL A 99 -15.86 -13.33 18.26
N PHE A 100 -16.60 -12.32 17.75
CA PHE A 100 -17.56 -11.56 18.55
C PHE A 100 -18.98 -12.16 18.55
N ALA A 101 -19.29 -13.14 17.69
CA ALA A 101 -20.60 -13.79 17.64
C ALA A 101 -20.79 -14.82 18.77
N ASP A 102 -19.70 -15.38 19.32
CA ASP A 102 -19.74 -16.44 20.34
C ASP A 102 -19.72 -15.92 21.80
N HIS A 103 -20.01 -14.63 22.03
CA HIS A 103 -20.04 -14.05 23.38
C HIS A 103 -21.33 -13.33 23.77
N TYR A 104 -22.44 -13.61 23.07
CA TYR A 104 -23.76 -13.35 23.62
C TYR A 104 -24.24 -14.59 24.37
N ILE A 105 -24.05 -14.56 25.70
CA ILE A 105 -24.86 -15.36 26.61
C ILE A 105 -26.29 -14.81 26.47
N GLU A 106 -27.21 -15.67 26.02
CA GLU A 106 -28.64 -15.44 26.14
C GLU A 106 -28.98 -15.24 27.62
N CYS A 107 -29.17 -13.99 28.03
CA CYS A 107 -30.04 -13.70 29.15
C CYS A 107 -31.40 -13.36 28.54
N ALA A 108 -32.25 -14.39 28.45
CA ALA A 108 -33.68 -14.15 28.45
C ALA A 108 -34.01 -13.41 29.75
N ASP A 109 -34.69 -12.29 29.65
CA ASP A 109 -36.03 -12.10 30.24
C ASP A 109 -36.56 -10.68 29.93
N ASP A 110 -37.79 -10.69 29.41
CA ASP A 110 -38.90 -9.73 29.51
C ASP A 110 -38.95 -8.40 28.71
N GLU A 111 -39.98 -8.37 27.85
CA GLU A 111 -40.92 -7.31 27.48
C GLU A 111 -40.48 -5.82 27.56
N ASP A 112 -40.39 -5.14 26.41
CA ASP A 112 -41.44 -4.22 25.92
C ASP A 112 -40.97 -3.34 24.74
N ASN A 113 -41.65 -3.54 23.60
CA ASN A 113 -42.28 -2.51 22.77
C ASN A 113 -41.51 -1.18 22.44
N TYR A 114 -40.97 -1.06 21.21
CA TYR A 114 -41.20 0.13 20.36
C TYR A 114 -40.79 -0.12 18.89
N ILE A 115 -41.75 -0.02 17.97
CA ILE A 115 -41.52 0.15 16.52
C ILE A 115 -41.78 1.63 16.20
N SER A 116 -40.84 2.32 15.53
CA SER A 116 -41.20 3.38 14.56
C SER A 116 -40.03 3.81 13.66
N SER A 117 -40.19 3.53 12.36
CA SER A 117 -39.85 4.30 11.15
C SER A 117 -38.48 5.00 10.99
N THR A 118 -37.72 4.48 10.02
CA THR A 118 -37.05 5.16 8.87
C THR A 118 -36.82 6.68 8.94
N ASP A 119 -35.58 7.13 8.74
CA ASP A 119 -35.17 7.71 7.45
C ASP A 119 -33.64 7.86 7.33
N THR A 120 -33.18 7.52 6.13
CA THR A 120 -31.85 7.66 5.52
C THR A 120 -31.44 9.12 5.35
N GLU A 121 -30.22 9.47 5.79
CA GLU A 121 -29.37 10.42 5.05
C GLU A 121 -27.92 9.91 5.08
N ASP A 122 -27.46 9.46 3.91
CA ASP A 122 -26.08 9.12 3.61
C ASP A 122 -25.27 10.42 3.43
N ASP A 123 -24.38 10.74 4.36
CA ASP A 123 -23.35 11.76 4.16
C ASP A 123 -21.99 11.09 3.92
N TYR A 124 -21.70 10.81 2.64
CA TYR A 124 -20.41 10.27 2.18
C TYR A 124 -19.36 11.39 2.17
N SER A 125 -18.80 11.70 3.33
CA SER A 125 -17.56 12.48 3.41
C SER A 125 -16.36 11.57 3.14
N SER A 126 -15.80 11.62 1.92
CA SER A 126 -14.56 10.90 1.56
C SER A 126 -13.34 11.56 2.23
N GLY A 127 -13.14 11.27 3.51
CA GLY A 127 -11.94 11.61 4.26
C GLY A 127 -10.90 10.50 4.14
N ASP A 128 -9.71 10.84 3.64
CA ASP A 128 -8.55 9.95 3.49
C ASP A 128 -8.14 9.29 4.82
N ASP A 129 -8.28 7.97 4.89
CA ASP A 129 -8.13 7.16 6.10
C ASP A 129 -6.70 6.57 6.28
N GLU A 130 -5.66 7.31 5.90
CA GLU A 130 -4.27 6.87 6.13
C GLU A 130 -3.89 6.85 7.63
N ASN A 131 -4.67 7.49 8.51
CA ASN A 131 -4.40 7.55 9.95
C ASN A 131 -4.80 6.29 10.74
N LEU A 132 -5.59 5.37 10.17
CA LEU A 132 -6.00 4.14 10.87
C LEU A 132 -4.97 3.00 10.77
N ILE A 133 -4.02 3.09 9.84
CA ILE A 133 -3.05 2.03 9.58
C ILE A 133 -1.92 2.01 10.63
N GLU A 134 -1.58 3.14 11.25
CA GLU A 134 -0.48 3.20 12.23
C GLU A 134 -0.81 2.52 13.56
N LYS A 135 -2.07 2.54 14.01
CA LYS A 135 -2.47 1.88 15.28
C LYS A 135 -2.50 0.35 15.16
N GLY A 136 -2.77 -0.19 13.96
CA GLY A 136 -2.80 -1.65 13.72
C GLY A 136 -1.42 -2.32 13.69
N LYS A 137 -0.35 -1.58 13.32
CA LYS A 137 1.00 -2.15 13.16
C LYS A 137 1.69 -2.51 14.48
N LYS A 138 1.32 -1.89 15.61
CA LYS A 138 1.91 -2.22 16.92
C LYS A 138 1.45 -3.59 17.47
N GLY A 139 0.24 -4.04 17.13
CA GLY A 139 -0.27 -5.36 17.58
C GLY A 139 0.34 -6.54 16.82
N ILE A 140 0.57 -6.39 15.51
CA ILE A 140 1.00 -7.48 14.63
C ILE A 140 2.46 -7.87 14.88
N ASN A 141 3.33 -6.91 15.22
CA ASN A 141 4.74 -7.18 15.53
C ASN A 141 4.95 -8.01 16.81
N ASN A 142 4.02 -7.99 17.76
CA ASN A 142 4.11 -8.82 18.97
C ASN A 142 3.69 -10.27 18.71
N PHE A 143 2.77 -10.52 17.78
CA PHE A 143 2.32 -11.87 17.45
C PHE A 143 3.40 -12.68 16.73
N TYR A 144 4.10 -12.07 15.76
CA TYR A 144 5.18 -12.74 15.02
C TYR A 144 6.40 -13.09 15.90
N ARG A 145 6.72 -12.29 16.92
CA ARG A 145 7.82 -12.60 17.85
C ARG A 145 7.51 -13.78 18.79
N ALA A 146 6.24 -13.98 19.15
CA ALA A 146 5.83 -15.10 19.99
C ALA A 146 5.85 -16.44 19.23
N SER A 147 5.45 -16.43 17.95
CA SER A 147 5.35 -17.66 17.15
C SER A 147 6.73 -18.26 16.77
N ILE A 148 7.78 -17.44 16.66
CA ILE A 148 9.13 -17.94 16.32
C ILE A 148 9.83 -18.59 17.53
N ARG A 149 9.48 -18.20 18.76
CA ARG A 149 10.09 -18.81 19.97
C ARG A 149 9.59 -20.22 20.28
N ASN A 150 8.39 -20.60 19.81
CA ASN A 150 7.81 -21.92 20.12
C ASN A 150 8.25 -23.05 19.18
N ASN A 151 8.94 -22.77 18.06
CA ASN A 151 9.30 -23.79 17.07
C ASN A 151 10.70 -24.41 17.22
N ASN A 152 11.46 -24.06 18.26
CA ASN A 152 12.80 -24.61 18.49
C ASN A 152 12.85 -25.82 19.45
N ASN A 153 11.71 -26.45 19.75
CA ASN A 153 11.64 -27.56 20.71
C ASN A 153 11.02 -28.84 20.14
N VAL A 154 11.45 -29.23 18.94
CA VAL A 154 11.16 -30.58 18.41
C VAL A 154 12.39 -31.47 18.66
N PRO A 155 12.28 -32.58 19.43
CA PRO A 155 13.39 -33.50 19.61
C PRO A 155 13.62 -34.28 18.33
N VAL A 156 14.88 -34.35 17.91
CA VAL A 156 15.35 -35.22 16.83
C VAL A 156 15.30 -36.66 17.35
N ALA A 157 14.52 -37.52 16.68
CA ALA A 157 14.50 -38.97 16.88
C ALA A 157 15.46 -39.64 15.88
#